data_AF-A0A924YNG7-F1
#
_entry.id   AF-A0A924YNG7-F1
#
_cell.length_a   1.000
_cell.length_b   1.000
_cell.length_c   1.000
_cell.angle_alpha   90.00
_cell.angle_beta   90.00
_cell.angle_gamma   90.00
#
_symmetry.space_group_name_H-M   'P 1'
#
loop_
_entity.id
_entity.type
_entity.pdbx_description
1 polymer ?
#
loop_
_entity_poly.entity_id
_entity_poly.type
_entity_poly.pdbx_seq_one_letter_code
_entity_poly.pdbx_strand_id
1 'polypeptide(L)'
;GRQGLATICERNSDFLEAAKLYEASAATLAAATSVQDRIKHDVQLVKAATNYRLGKQPDRALRLLQSYEPIAATNSIVEGLHGYEMGLCHEALEEPQKALAAYLRTTEACPLIVPNTDIVQKIIKLGGVPLREDRDVDVKYVTGENNQRLRTTALATDGSRLFVGGVVPVKFNATGGRRFYGGVGVAAFDPDSRTWQSLNTDLEVTCLRIRDRELWVGTYDRGLWRYELDAKKWTSFGTDQGLPDLHVESIAFRANDVFVGVGSMAAGGLIRLDEQGKVHLFNGPNAPIVAPTHLVVTDKELLVRTLQTIHKWSWESKTWTLHPDEPNRLVAISSRLFAGANGVWASNYGRELTRWNADEQASQIFKPAWYFVPTVKAGYLVNFVAQHGDEVWFGGTAWSDFISSGLYRIHLKTGAFHKFTPADGFETTREHGISDGLWLGDRLWLATSSGLCVVTPRD
;
A
#
# COMPACT_ATOMS: atom_id res chain seq x y z
N GLY A 1 34.12 16.78 -26.19
CA GLY A 1 34.04 17.74 -25.05
C GLY A 1 34.53 17.07 -23.78
N ARG A 2 34.85 17.83 -22.72
CA ARG A 2 35.47 17.35 -21.47
C ARG A 2 34.69 16.20 -20.81
N GLN A 3 33.36 16.30 -20.77
CA GLN A 3 32.49 15.22 -20.31
C GLN A 3 32.70 13.89 -21.05
N GLY A 4 32.91 13.92 -22.37
CA GLY A 4 33.15 12.71 -23.17
C GLY A 4 34.48 12.05 -22.84
N LEU A 5 35.53 12.85 -22.60
CA LEU A 5 36.83 12.35 -22.16
C LEU A 5 36.74 11.75 -20.76
N ALA A 6 36.01 12.39 -19.84
CA ALA A 6 35.80 11.88 -18.49
C ALA A 6 35.15 10.48 -18.51
N THR A 7 34.13 10.28 -19.34
CA THR A 7 33.48 8.97 -19.51
C THR A 7 34.43 7.91 -20.09
N ILE A 8 35.39 8.29 -20.94
CA ILE A 8 36.42 7.36 -21.44
C ILE A 8 37.38 6.96 -20.31
N CYS A 9 37.86 7.93 -19.53
CA CYS A 9 38.70 7.67 -18.35
C CYS A 9 37.98 6.74 -17.35
N GLU A 10 36.71 6.99 -17.06
CA GLU A 10 35.88 6.15 -16.18
C GLU A 10 35.80 4.70 -16.68
N ARG A 11 35.55 4.49 -17.98
CA ARG A 11 35.53 3.14 -18.60
C ARG A 11 36.87 2.42 -18.51
N ASN A 12 37.96 3.18 -18.53
CA ASN A 12 39.33 2.66 -18.38
C ASN A 12 39.76 2.55 -16.91
N SER A 13 38.87 2.80 -15.96
CA SER A 13 39.16 2.83 -14.51
C SER A 13 40.21 3.88 -14.08
N ASP A 14 40.44 4.90 -14.91
CA ASP A 14 41.25 6.08 -14.55
C ASP A 14 40.37 7.10 -13.83
N PHE A 15 39.97 6.75 -12.61
CA PHE A 15 38.96 7.51 -11.87
C PHE A 15 39.45 8.91 -11.47
N LEU A 16 40.72 9.07 -11.10
CA LEU A 16 41.22 10.39 -10.69
C LEU A 16 41.27 11.38 -11.85
N GLU A 17 41.60 10.91 -13.06
CA GLU A 17 41.57 11.77 -14.24
C GLU A 17 40.13 12.05 -14.70
N ALA A 18 39.25 11.04 -14.64
CA ALA A 18 37.82 11.23 -14.88
C ALA A 18 37.22 12.32 -13.96
N ALA A 19 37.56 12.28 -12.66
CA ALA A 19 37.08 13.24 -11.68
C ALA A 19 37.46 14.69 -12.02
N LYS A 20 38.74 14.94 -12.35
CA LYS A 20 39.22 16.27 -12.76
C LYS A 20 38.52 16.76 -14.02
N LEU A 21 38.29 15.87 -15.00
CA LEU A 21 37.61 16.22 -16.24
C LEU A 21 36.14 16.57 -16.01
N TYR A 22 35.48 15.90 -15.07
CA TYR A 22 34.12 16.23 -14.64
C TYR A 22 34.06 17.58 -13.91
N GLU A 23 34.96 17.88 -12.97
CA GLU A 23 35.07 19.21 -12.34
C GLU A 23 35.31 20.31 -13.39
N ALA A 24 36.26 20.09 -14.30
CA ALA A 24 36.55 21.05 -15.36
C ALA A 24 35.38 21.24 -16.34
N SER A 25 34.50 20.25 -16.46
CA SER A 25 33.25 20.36 -17.21
C SER A 25 32.19 21.13 -16.40
N ALA A 26 32.07 20.88 -15.10
CA ALA A 26 31.18 21.62 -14.21
C ALA A 26 31.53 23.11 -14.21
N ALA A 27 32.82 23.45 -14.11
CA ALA A 27 33.30 24.84 -14.09
C ALA A 27 32.85 25.67 -15.31
N THR A 28 32.65 25.04 -16.48
CA THR A 28 32.14 25.74 -17.68
C THR A 28 30.66 26.13 -17.58
N LEU A 29 29.93 25.54 -16.63
CA LEU A 29 28.52 25.77 -16.36
C LEU A 29 28.28 26.59 -15.08
N ALA A 30 29.34 26.96 -14.35
CA ALA A 30 29.23 27.59 -13.03
C ALA A 30 28.50 28.96 -13.04
N ALA A 31 28.58 29.69 -14.16
CA ALA A 31 27.89 30.98 -14.34
C ALA A 31 26.50 30.85 -14.98
N ALA A 32 26.03 29.63 -15.25
CA ALA A 32 24.75 29.42 -15.92
C ALA A 32 23.57 29.70 -14.98
N THR A 33 22.58 30.43 -15.47
CA THR A 33 21.39 30.84 -14.70
C THR A 33 20.18 29.96 -14.96
N SER A 34 20.22 29.13 -16.00
CA SER A 34 19.10 28.24 -16.35
C SER A 34 19.04 27.04 -15.39
N VAL A 35 17.82 26.63 -15.00
CA VAL A 35 17.60 25.44 -14.16
C VAL A 35 18.23 24.20 -14.80
N GLN A 36 18.12 24.05 -16.12
CA GLN A 36 18.67 22.89 -16.84
C GLN A 36 20.20 22.85 -16.78
N ASP A 37 20.86 24.00 -16.91
CA ASP A 37 22.32 24.04 -16.86
C ASP A 37 22.84 23.89 -15.44
N ARG A 38 22.11 24.38 -14.42
CA ARG A 38 22.38 24.08 -13.02
C ARG A 38 22.26 22.58 -12.72
N ILE A 39 21.22 21.91 -13.21
CA ILE A 39 21.11 20.45 -13.09
C ILE A 39 22.32 19.76 -13.74
N LYS A 40 22.72 20.16 -14.96
CA LYS A 40 23.90 19.59 -15.63
C LYS A 40 25.17 19.82 -14.83
N HIS A 41 25.37 21.04 -14.31
CA HIS A 41 26.49 21.41 -13.44
C HIS A 41 26.58 20.47 -12.24
N ASP A 42 25.50 20.34 -11.49
CA ASP A 42 25.45 19.54 -10.26
C ASP A 42 25.66 18.06 -10.56
N VAL A 43 25.12 17.54 -11.68
CA VAL A 43 25.38 16.16 -12.14
C VAL A 43 26.86 15.94 -12.43
N GLN A 44 27.57 16.91 -13.03
CA GLN A 44 29.02 16.77 -13.25
C GLN A 44 29.78 16.73 -11.92
N LEU A 45 29.40 17.55 -10.94
CA LEU A 45 30.04 17.55 -9.62
C LEU A 45 29.81 16.25 -8.85
N VAL A 46 28.59 15.69 -8.89
CA VAL A 46 28.33 14.36 -8.31
C VAL A 46 29.20 13.30 -8.98
N LYS A 47 29.29 13.29 -10.32
CA LYS A 47 30.16 12.36 -11.05
C LYS A 47 31.64 12.52 -10.70
N ALA A 48 32.10 13.74 -10.50
CA ALA A 48 33.47 13.99 -10.03
C ALA A 48 33.68 13.40 -8.64
N ALA A 49 32.76 13.62 -7.70
CA ALA A 49 32.82 13.04 -6.36
C ALA A 49 32.82 11.50 -6.38
N THR A 50 31.92 10.89 -7.14
CA THR A 50 31.89 9.43 -7.34
C THR A 50 33.24 8.89 -7.81
N ASN A 51 33.86 9.56 -8.79
CA ASN A 51 35.16 9.16 -9.31
C ASN A 51 36.30 9.39 -8.30
N TYR A 52 36.27 10.45 -7.49
CA TYR A 52 37.23 10.57 -6.38
C TYR A 52 37.09 9.45 -5.37
N ARG A 53 35.87 9.06 -4.98
CA ARG A 53 35.65 7.93 -4.07
C ARG A 53 36.17 6.62 -4.66
N LEU A 54 35.84 6.33 -5.93
CA LEU A 54 36.32 5.13 -6.63
C LEU A 54 37.85 5.12 -6.76
N GLY A 55 38.46 6.29 -6.98
CA GLY A 55 39.90 6.54 -6.95
C GLY A 55 40.52 6.58 -5.55
N LYS A 56 39.84 6.06 -4.52
CA LYS A 56 40.31 5.97 -3.13
C LYS A 56 40.58 7.33 -2.46
N GLN A 57 39.85 8.37 -2.83
CA GLN A 57 39.89 9.70 -2.20
C GLN A 57 38.50 10.13 -1.66
N PRO A 58 37.88 9.36 -0.74
CA PRO A 58 36.54 9.68 -0.23
C PRO A 58 36.47 11.00 0.53
N ASP A 59 37.53 11.44 1.23
CA ASP A 59 37.57 12.77 1.87
C ASP A 59 37.48 13.91 0.87
N ARG A 60 38.12 13.75 -0.30
CA ARG A 60 38.09 14.76 -1.37
C ARG A 60 36.71 14.80 -2.02
N ALA A 61 36.12 13.62 -2.27
CA ALA A 61 34.76 13.50 -2.75
C ALA A 61 33.77 14.20 -1.81
N LEU A 62 33.89 13.94 -0.51
CA LEU A 62 33.02 14.53 0.51
C LEU A 62 33.18 16.05 0.60
N ARG A 63 34.42 16.58 0.59
CA ARG A 63 34.66 18.03 0.55
C ARG A 63 34.04 18.70 -0.67
N LEU A 64 34.11 18.03 -1.84
CA LEU A 64 33.48 18.53 -3.06
C LEU A 64 31.96 18.56 -2.93
N LEU A 65 31.34 17.51 -2.41
CA LEU A 65 29.89 17.47 -2.21
C LEU A 65 29.44 18.52 -1.19
N GLN A 66 30.21 18.76 -0.14
CA GLN A 66 29.92 19.76 0.88
C GLN A 66 30.16 21.20 0.40
N SER A 67 30.83 21.43 -0.73
CA SER A 67 31.13 22.78 -1.20
C SER A 67 29.97 23.44 -1.95
N TYR A 68 28.86 22.72 -2.17
CA TYR A 68 27.69 23.26 -2.86
C TYR A 68 26.39 22.60 -2.38
N GLU A 69 25.29 23.32 -2.54
CA GLU A 69 23.94 22.77 -2.38
C GLU A 69 23.37 22.44 -3.77
N PRO A 70 22.95 21.20 -4.03
CA PRO A 70 22.37 20.83 -5.32
C PRO A 70 21.03 21.52 -5.51
N ILE A 71 20.66 21.80 -6.76
CA ILE A 71 19.35 22.36 -7.07
C ILE A 71 18.23 21.37 -6.74
N ALA A 72 17.36 21.75 -5.81
CA ALA A 72 16.10 21.07 -5.55
C ALA A 72 15.09 21.41 -6.67
N ALA A 73 14.92 20.48 -7.61
CA ALA A 73 13.97 20.64 -8.72
C ALA A 73 13.02 19.44 -8.75
N THR A 74 11.72 19.71 -8.90
CA THR A 74 10.60 18.74 -8.71
C THR A 74 10.73 17.46 -9.54
N ASN A 75 11.47 17.47 -10.65
CA ASN A 75 11.68 16.32 -11.54
C ASN A 75 13.17 15.92 -11.69
N SER A 76 14.04 16.37 -10.78
CA SER A 76 15.46 16.06 -10.80
C SER A 76 15.82 15.12 -9.66
N ILE A 77 16.62 14.10 -9.96
CA ILE A 77 17.20 13.21 -8.96
C ILE A 77 18.57 13.69 -8.47
N VAL A 78 19.07 14.84 -8.96
CA VAL A 78 20.46 15.27 -8.70
C VAL A 78 20.74 15.52 -7.22
N GLU A 79 19.77 16.09 -6.49
CA GLU A 79 19.84 16.26 -5.03
C GLU A 79 19.91 14.90 -4.33
N GLY A 80 19.10 13.93 -4.78
CA GLY A 80 19.15 12.56 -4.29
C GLY A 80 20.49 11.87 -4.57
N LEU A 81 21.05 12.04 -5.77
CA LEU A 81 22.35 11.47 -6.14
C LEU A 81 23.50 12.09 -5.34
N HIS A 82 23.43 13.40 -5.08
CA HIS A 82 24.38 14.12 -4.23
C HIS A 82 24.39 13.55 -2.80
N GLY A 83 23.22 13.49 -2.15
CA GLY A 83 23.12 12.95 -0.79
C GLY A 83 23.47 11.47 -0.69
N TYR A 84 23.08 10.67 -1.70
CA TYR A 84 23.46 9.25 -1.78
C TYR A 84 24.98 9.08 -1.91
N GLU A 85 25.65 9.87 -2.75
CA GLU A 85 27.11 9.81 -2.89
C GLU A 85 27.81 10.28 -1.60
N MET A 86 27.26 11.25 -0.85
CA MET A 86 27.77 11.61 0.48
C MET A 86 27.71 10.41 1.45
N GLY A 87 26.60 9.66 1.45
CA GLY A 87 26.48 8.44 2.24
C GLY A 87 27.51 7.38 1.85
N LEU A 88 27.75 7.19 0.55
CA LEU A 88 28.79 6.27 0.05
C LEU A 88 30.20 6.72 0.44
N CYS A 89 30.47 8.03 0.50
CA CYS A 89 31.74 8.57 1.00
C CYS A 89 31.92 8.25 2.48
N HIS A 90 30.89 8.44 3.31
CA HIS A 90 30.93 8.07 4.73
C HIS A 90 31.08 6.55 4.94
N GLU A 91 30.47 5.70 4.12
CA GLU A 91 30.75 4.25 4.12
C GLU A 91 32.22 3.95 3.83
N ALA A 92 32.81 4.62 2.83
CA ALA A 92 34.21 4.44 2.46
C ALA A 92 35.21 4.97 3.51
N LEU A 93 34.75 5.88 4.39
CA LEU A 93 35.48 6.41 5.54
C LEU A 93 35.24 5.61 6.83
N GLU A 94 34.48 4.51 6.77
CA GLU A 94 34.10 3.69 7.92
C GLU A 94 33.30 4.47 8.99
N GLU A 95 32.44 5.39 8.55
CA GLU A 95 31.59 6.24 9.40
C GLU A 95 30.09 5.85 9.28
N PRO A 96 29.67 4.67 9.77
CA PRO A 96 28.34 4.10 9.48
C PRO A 96 27.17 4.97 9.94
N GLN A 97 27.30 5.68 11.07
CA GLN A 97 26.25 6.56 11.57
C GLN A 97 26.05 7.81 10.70
N LYS A 98 27.15 8.37 10.18
CA LYS A 98 27.08 9.52 9.25
C LYS A 98 26.54 9.08 7.90
N ALA A 99 26.90 7.88 7.43
CA ALA A 99 26.35 7.28 6.23
C ALA A 99 24.83 7.07 6.34
N LEU A 100 24.37 6.45 7.44
CA LEU A 100 22.95 6.25 7.71
C LEU A 100 22.20 7.58 7.75
N ALA A 101 22.70 8.57 8.49
CA ALA A 101 22.08 9.88 8.58
C ALA A 101 22.04 10.60 7.22
N ALA A 102 23.06 10.45 6.38
CA ALA A 102 23.06 10.97 5.01
C ALA A 102 21.98 10.28 4.16
N TYR A 103 21.88 8.96 4.19
CA TYR A 103 20.88 8.22 3.44
C TYR A 103 19.45 8.57 3.85
N LEU A 104 19.15 8.64 5.15
CA LEU A 104 17.82 9.01 5.65
C LEU A 104 17.41 10.41 5.18
N ARG A 105 18.28 11.42 5.36
CA ARG A 105 18.03 12.79 4.86
C ARG A 105 17.82 12.80 3.35
N THR A 106 18.59 12.02 2.61
CA THR A 106 18.48 11.93 1.15
C THR A 106 17.13 11.36 0.72
N THR A 107 16.65 10.30 1.37
CA THR A 107 15.35 9.71 1.06
C THR A 107 14.18 10.64 1.37
N GLU A 108 14.27 11.45 2.43
CA GLU A 108 13.26 12.44 2.78
C GLU A 108 13.24 13.63 1.81
N ALA A 109 14.41 14.16 1.47
CA ALA A 109 14.55 15.31 0.58
C ALA A 109 14.19 14.97 -0.88
N CYS A 110 14.61 13.80 -1.36
CA CYS A 110 14.41 13.38 -2.76
C CYS A 110 13.90 11.93 -2.84
N PRO A 111 12.60 11.67 -2.62
CA PRO A 111 12.03 10.32 -2.66
C PRO A 111 12.24 9.59 -3.99
N LEU A 112 12.42 10.32 -5.10
CA LEU A 112 12.75 9.77 -6.41
C LEU A 112 14.07 8.98 -6.42
N ILE A 113 14.95 9.15 -5.43
CA ILE A 113 16.20 8.38 -5.33
C ILE A 113 15.98 6.91 -4.98
N VAL A 114 14.90 6.61 -4.25
CA VAL A 114 14.58 5.27 -3.75
C VAL A 114 14.46 4.24 -4.88
N PRO A 115 13.69 4.48 -5.95
CA PRO A 115 13.61 3.52 -7.05
C PRO A 115 14.85 3.48 -7.95
N ASN A 116 15.76 4.46 -7.84
CA ASN A 116 16.91 4.64 -8.73
C ASN A 116 18.25 4.16 -8.12
N THR A 117 18.25 3.69 -6.88
CA THR A 117 19.46 3.27 -6.14
C THR A 117 19.19 2.06 -5.25
N ASP A 118 20.23 1.53 -4.61
CA ASP A 118 20.13 0.51 -3.55
C ASP A 118 20.06 1.15 -2.14
N ILE A 119 19.76 2.45 -2.02
CA ILE A 119 19.82 3.22 -0.77
C ILE A 119 19.05 2.57 0.38
N VAL A 120 17.90 1.95 0.11
CA VAL A 120 17.11 1.24 1.13
C VAL A 120 17.87 0.03 1.68
N GLN A 121 18.55 -0.73 0.83
CA GLN A 121 19.39 -1.86 1.27
C GLN A 121 20.58 -1.38 2.10
N LYS A 122 21.15 -0.22 1.74
CA LYS A 122 22.20 0.42 2.54
C LYS A 122 21.69 0.81 3.93
N ILE A 123 20.51 1.43 4.02
CA ILE A 123 19.88 1.80 5.29
C ILE A 123 19.63 0.55 6.14
N ILE A 124 19.04 -0.50 5.57
CA ILE A 124 18.80 -1.78 6.28
C ILE A 124 20.11 -2.36 6.83
N LYS A 125 21.17 -2.41 6.00
CA LYS A 125 22.49 -2.91 6.40
C LYS A 125 23.11 -2.09 7.55
N LEU A 126 22.81 -0.80 7.62
CA LEU A 126 23.31 0.11 8.65
C LEU A 126 22.45 0.17 9.91
N GLY A 127 21.43 -0.69 10.04
CA GLY A 127 20.59 -0.80 11.24
C GLY A 127 19.13 -0.34 11.04
N GLY A 128 18.75 0.03 9.82
CA GLY A 128 17.38 0.45 9.49
C GLY A 128 17.08 1.90 9.89
N VAL A 129 15.80 2.25 9.87
CA VAL A 129 15.33 3.57 10.32
C VAL A 129 15.16 3.56 11.84
N PRO A 130 15.84 4.47 12.58
CA PRO A 130 15.65 4.60 14.02
C PRO A 130 14.20 4.97 14.35
N LEU A 131 13.69 4.46 15.47
CA LEU A 131 12.37 4.82 15.96
C LEU A 131 12.35 6.27 16.43
N ARG A 132 11.30 7.00 16.06
CA ARG A 132 11.00 8.31 16.63
C ARG A 132 10.61 8.18 18.10
N GLU A 133 11.10 9.09 18.93
CA GLU A 133 10.73 9.16 20.34
C GLU A 133 9.28 9.63 20.50
N ASP A 134 8.86 10.57 19.65
CA ASP A 134 7.54 11.21 19.61
C ASP A 134 6.49 10.46 18.77
N ARG A 135 6.73 9.17 18.45
CA ARG A 135 5.78 8.38 17.67
C ARG A 135 4.46 8.17 18.42
N ASP A 136 3.36 8.29 17.71
CA ASP A 136 1.98 8.15 18.22
C ASP A 136 1.52 6.70 18.37
N VAL A 137 2.32 5.73 17.89
CA VAL A 137 1.95 4.32 17.85
C VAL A 137 3.12 3.41 18.20
N ASP A 138 2.81 2.22 18.68
CA ASP A 138 3.72 1.07 18.68
C ASP A 138 3.24 0.02 17.67
N VAL A 139 4.15 -0.35 16.77
CA VAL A 139 3.91 -1.37 15.74
C VAL A 139 4.63 -2.65 16.13
N LYS A 140 3.92 -3.78 16.13
CA LYS A 140 4.50 -5.11 16.39
C LYS A 140 4.07 -6.09 15.33
N TYR A 141 5.03 -6.74 14.67
CA TYR A 141 4.77 -7.80 13.71
C TYR A 141 4.48 -9.11 14.43
N VAL A 142 3.46 -9.83 13.97
CA VAL A 142 3.12 -11.15 14.49
C VAL A 142 3.88 -12.21 13.72
N THR A 143 4.53 -13.09 14.48
CA THR A 143 5.27 -14.23 13.96
C THR A 143 4.52 -15.53 14.24
N GLY A 144 4.67 -16.50 13.33
CA GLY A 144 4.19 -17.87 13.53
C GLY A 144 5.15 -18.69 14.39
N GLU A 145 4.85 -19.98 14.55
CA GLU A 145 5.59 -20.92 15.42
C GLU A 145 7.10 -21.01 15.12
N ASN A 146 7.52 -20.76 13.88
CA ASN A 146 8.93 -20.76 13.45
C ASN A 146 9.56 -19.35 13.41
N ASN A 147 8.98 -18.39 14.12
CA ASN A 147 9.37 -16.97 14.11
C ASN A 147 9.32 -16.30 12.72
N GLN A 148 8.61 -16.90 11.77
CA GLN A 148 8.41 -16.32 10.44
C GLN A 148 7.22 -15.38 10.43
N ARG A 149 7.31 -14.30 9.65
CA ARG A 149 6.19 -13.37 9.46
C ARG A 149 5.16 -13.98 8.53
N LEU A 150 3.89 -13.83 8.89
CA LEU A 150 2.77 -14.36 8.13
C LEU A 150 2.24 -13.30 7.18
N ARG A 151 2.44 -13.49 5.88
CA ARG A 151 1.81 -12.66 4.86
C ARG A 151 0.35 -13.07 4.72
N THR A 152 -0.54 -12.12 4.91
CA THR A 152 -1.99 -12.27 4.79
C THR A 152 -2.52 -11.16 3.88
N THR A 153 -3.64 -11.39 3.22
CA THR A 153 -4.26 -10.42 2.32
C THR A 153 -5.63 -9.95 2.80
N ALA A 154 -6.34 -10.74 3.61
CA ALA A 154 -7.67 -10.44 4.11
C ALA A 154 -7.78 -10.70 5.62
N LEU A 155 -8.57 -9.87 6.31
CA LEU A 155 -8.81 -9.96 7.74
C LEU A 155 -10.31 -9.98 8.05
N ALA A 156 -10.69 -10.69 9.10
CA ALA A 156 -12.02 -10.62 9.73
C ALA A 156 -11.89 -10.86 11.24
N THR A 157 -12.91 -10.51 12.04
CA THR A 157 -12.88 -10.76 13.49
C THR A 157 -14.25 -11.08 14.06
N ASP A 158 -14.32 -12.05 14.97
CA ASP A 158 -15.52 -12.35 15.78
C ASP A 158 -15.61 -11.47 17.05
N GLY A 159 -14.75 -10.46 17.18
CA GLY A 159 -14.62 -9.62 18.37
C GLY A 159 -13.69 -10.18 19.45
N SER A 160 -13.24 -11.44 19.31
CA SER A 160 -12.26 -12.08 20.22
C SER A 160 -11.00 -12.55 19.50
N ARG A 161 -11.17 -13.12 18.31
CA ARG A 161 -10.09 -13.67 17.48
C ARG A 161 -10.02 -12.95 16.16
N LEU A 162 -8.83 -12.98 15.58
CA LEU A 162 -8.59 -12.53 14.22
C LEU A 162 -8.64 -13.73 13.28
N PHE A 163 -9.40 -13.65 12.20
CA PHE A 163 -9.35 -14.57 11.08
C PHE A 163 -8.52 -13.95 9.97
N VAL A 164 -7.61 -14.73 9.41
CA VAL A 164 -6.69 -14.31 8.36
C VAL A 164 -6.81 -15.23 7.17
N GLY A 165 -6.67 -14.65 5.98
CA GLY A 165 -6.70 -15.36 4.70
C GLY A 165 -5.70 -14.74 3.74
N GLY A 166 -5.09 -15.55 2.89
CA GLY A 166 -4.06 -15.10 1.96
C GLY A 166 -4.17 -15.72 0.57
N VAL A 167 -3.64 -15.00 -0.41
CA VAL A 167 -3.21 -15.50 -1.74
C VAL A 167 -1.69 -15.36 -1.83
N VAL A 168 -0.97 -16.41 -2.25
CA VAL A 168 0.40 -16.27 -2.75
C VAL A 168 0.33 -15.89 -4.22
N PRO A 169 0.91 -14.77 -4.67
CA PRO A 169 1.19 -14.60 -6.09
C PRO A 169 2.58 -15.12 -6.37
N VAL A 170 2.80 -16.41 -6.66
CA VAL A 170 4.07 -16.72 -7.31
C VAL A 170 4.06 -17.87 -8.32
N LYS A 171 4.68 -17.58 -9.47
CA LYS A 171 5.69 -18.47 -10.04
C LYS A 171 6.76 -18.80 -8.98
N PHE A 172 6.48 -19.74 -8.08
CA PHE A 172 7.51 -20.47 -7.33
C PHE A 172 7.39 -21.93 -7.71
N ASN A 173 8.48 -22.51 -8.23
CA ASN A 173 8.56 -23.91 -8.59
C ASN A 173 8.33 -24.80 -7.37
N ALA A 174 7.17 -25.45 -7.31
CA ALA A 174 6.84 -26.45 -6.29
C ALA A 174 7.29 -27.84 -6.74
N THR A 175 8.31 -28.39 -6.08
CA THR A 175 8.47 -29.85 -5.97
C THR A 175 8.49 -30.20 -4.49
N GLY A 176 7.61 -31.11 -4.08
CA GLY A 176 7.64 -31.75 -2.76
C GLY A 176 6.71 -31.09 -1.72
N GLY A 177 5.68 -31.81 -1.30
CA GLY A 177 4.67 -31.34 -0.37
C GLY A 177 5.19 -31.05 1.06
N ARG A 178 4.78 -29.90 1.57
CA ARG A 178 4.24 -29.64 2.93
C ARG A 178 3.63 -28.23 2.91
N ARG A 179 2.33 -28.16 3.19
CA ARG A 179 1.51 -26.94 3.13
C ARG A 179 1.57 -26.22 4.48
N PHE A 180 2.18 -25.02 4.52
CA PHE A 180 1.77 -23.83 5.29
C PHE A 180 2.86 -22.75 5.20
N TYR A 181 2.96 -22.01 4.08
CA TYR A 181 3.74 -20.78 4.00
C TYR A 181 3.22 -19.92 2.83
N GLY A 182 2.79 -18.68 3.09
CA GLY A 182 2.75 -17.64 2.04
C GLY A 182 1.40 -17.23 1.44
N GLY A 183 0.24 -17.70 1.91
CA GLY A 183 -1.07 -17.22 1.44
C GLY A 183 -1.91 -18.27 0.73
N VAL A 184 -2.14 -19.40 1.40
CA VAL A 184 -3.13 -20.39 0.99
C VAL A 184 -3.77 -20.88 2.28
N GLY A 185 -5.09 -20.79 2.38
CA GLY A 185 -5.89 -21.25 3.50
C GLY A 185 -6.42 -20.13 4.41
N VAL A 186 -7.12 -20.58 5.45
CA VAL A 186 -7.71 -19.72 6.49
C VAL A 186 -7.17 -20.14 7.85
N ALA A 187 -6.78 -19.17 8.67
CA ALA A 187 -6.35 -19.41 10.05
C ALA A 187 -7.03 -18.42 11.00
N ALA A 188 -7.18 -18.84 12.25
CA ALA A 188 -7.57 -17.98 13.37
C ALA A 188 -6.35 -17.71 14.27
N PHE A 189 -6.23 -16.49 14.73
CA PHE A 189 -5.23 -16.04 15.69
C PHE A 189 -5.96 -15.49 16.92
N ASP A 190 -5.55 -15.97 18.09
CA ASP A 190 -5.99 -15.44 19.37
C ASP A 190 -4.95 -14.42 19.86
N PRO A 191 -5.28 -13.11 19.93
CA PRO A 191 -4.35 -12.08 20.37
C PRO A 191 -3.91 -12.18 21.83
N ASP A 192 -4.72 -12.81 22.68
CA ASP A 192 -4.49 -12.86 24.12
C ASP A 192 -3.56 -14.04 24.46
N SER A 193 -3.87 -15.22 23.94
CA SER A 193 -3.02 -16.40 24.10
C SER A 193 -1.83 -16.45 23.11
N ARG A 194 -1.86 -15.61 22.06
CA ARG A 194 -0.91 -15.60 20.94
C ARG A 194 -0.80 -16.94 20.22
N THR A 195 -1.90 -17.69 20.17
CA THR A 195 -1.95 -18.99 19.53
C THR A 195 -2.58 -18.93 18.15
N TRP A 196 -2.13 -19.82 17.28
CA TRP A 196 -2.67 -19.99 15.93
C TRP A 196 -3.52 -21.26 15.87
N GLN A 197 -4.66 -21.18 15.21
CA GLN A 197 -5.47 -22.33 14.84
C GLN A 197 -5.68 -22.31 13.33
N SER A 198 -5.09 -23.28 12.62
CA SER A 198 -5.44 -23.51 11.22
C SER A 198 -6.88 -23.99 11.13
N LEU A 199 -7.69 -23.37 10.26
CA LEU A 199 -9.03 -23.87 9.91
C LEU A 199 -8.99 -24.85 8.73
N ASN A 200 -7.77 -25.29 8.39
CA ASN A 200 -7.39 -26.43 7.56
C ASN A 200 -8.01 -26.43 6.16
N THR A 201 -7.88 -25.31 5.47
CA THR A 201 -8.23 -25.20 4.05
C THR A 201 -6.98 -24.90 3.23
N ASP A 202 -6.97 -25.32 1.97
CA ASP A 202 -5.96 -24.93 1.00
C ASP A 202 -6.47 -23.82 0.07
N LEU A 203 -7.48 -23.02 0.48
CA LEU A 203 -8.17 -22.04 -0.35
C LEU A 203 -7.29 -20.82 -0.68
N GLU A 204 -7.32 -20.35 -1.92
CA GLU A 204 -6.73 -19.05 -2.29
C GLU A 204 -7.73 -17.94 -1.95
N VAL A 205 -7.52 -17.26 -0.83
CA VAL A 205 -8.54 -16.37 -0.23
C VAL A 205 -8.47 -14.97 -0.81
N THR A 206 -9.50 -14.55 -1.53
CA THR A 206 -9.63 -13.19 -2.09
C THR A 206 -10.21 -12.20 -1.09
N CYS A 207 -11.19 -12.63 -0.28
CA CYS A 207 -11.81 -11.81 0.75
C CYS A 207 -12.34 -12.65 1.92
N LEU A 208 -12.37 -12.05 3.11
CA LEU A 208 -12.93 -12.62 4.32
C LEU A 208 -13.97 -11.69 4.92
N ARG A 209 -15.11 -12.25 5.32
CA ARG A 209 -16.14 -11.53 6.07
C ARG A 209 -16.75 -12.46 7.11
N ILE A 210 -17.11 -11.91 8.25
CA ILE A 210 -17.77 -12.66 9.31
C ILE A 210 -19.07 -11.97 9.69
N ARG A 211 -20.11 -12.77 9.88
CA ARG A 211 -21.39 -12.36 10.44
C ARG A 211 -21.74 -13.37 11.53
N ASP A 212 -21.96 -12.87 12.73
CA ASP A 212 -22.21 -13.69 13.91
C ASP A 212 -21.12 -14.76 14.08
N ARG A 213 -21.47 -16.03 13.84
CA ARG A 213 -20.58 -17.19 13.97
C ARG A 213 -20.43 -17.94 12.65
N GLU A 214 -20.61 -17.22 11.54
CA GLU A 214 -20.38 -17.68 10.18
C GLU A 214 -19.23 -16.88 9.54
N LEU A 215 -18.10 -17.54 9.31
CA LEU A 215 -17.00 -16.98 8.53
C LEU A 215 -17.22 -17.31 7.05
N TRP A 216 -17.40 -16.28 6.25
CA TRP A 216 -17.54 -16.36 4.80
C TRP A 216 -16.20 -16.03 4.12
N VAL A 217 -15.84 -16.88 3.17
CA VAL A 217 -14.54 -16.89 2.49
C VAL A 217 -14.79 -16.85 1.00
N GLY A 218 -14.41 -15.75 0.37
CA GLY A 218 -14.29 -15.66 -1.08
C GLY A 218 -12.98 -16.28 -1.53
N THR A 219 -13.00 -16.97 -2.66
CA THR A 219 -11.81 -17.64 -3.20
C THR A 219 -11.55 -17.26 -4.66
N TYR A 220 -10.31 -17.43 -5.09
CA TYR A 220 -9.89 -17.10 -6.45
C TYR A 220 -10.50 -18.04 -7.51
N ASP A 221 -10.64 -19.33 -7.19
CA ASP A 221 -10.98 -20.36 -8.18
C ASP A 221 -11.91 -21.47 -7.65
N ARG A 222 -12.39 -21.39 -6.40
CA ARG A 222 -13.15 -22.47 -5.74
C ARG A 222 -14.47 -22.02 -5.12
N GLY A 223 -15.01 -20.92 -5.61
CA GLY A 223 -16.32 -20.41 -5.23
C GLY A 223 -16.31 -19.76 -3.86
N LEU A 224 -17.49 -19.77 -3.24
CA LEU A 224 -17.74 -19.18 -1.95
C LEU A 224 -17.77 -20.28 -0.89
N TRP A 225 -17.13 -20.03 0.25
CA TRP A 225 -17.11 -20.97 1.37
C TRP A 225 -17.67 -20.31 2.62
N ARG A 226 -18.38 -21.11 3.42
CA ARG A 226 -18.88 -20.74 4.73
C ARG A 226 -18.35 -21.70 5.77
N TYR A 227 -17.75 -21.19 6.82
CA TYR A 227 -17.38 -21.93 8.01
C TYR A 227 -18.27 -21.54 9.18
N GLU A 228 -18.99 -22.52 9.72
CA GLU A 228 -19.77 -22.37 10.94
C GLU A 228 -18.84 -22.60 12.13
N LEU A 229 -18.55 -21.56 12.90
CA LEU A 229 -17.52 -21.58 13.96
C LEU A 229 -17.87 -22.57 15.07
N ASP A 230 -19.16 -22.69 15.42
CA ASP A 230 -19.62 -23.59 16.49
C ASP A 230 -19.66 -25.04 16.06
N ALA A 231 -20.22 -25.30 14.88
CA ALA A 231 -20.29 -26.64 14.31
C ALA A 231 -18.94 -27.12 13.75
N LYS A 232 -17.97 -26.21 13.60
CA LYS A 232 -16.68 -26.43 12.93
C LYS A 232 -16.85 -27.06 11.55
N LYS A 233 -17.89 -26.64 10.83
CA LYS A 233 -18.33 -27.24 9.56
C LYS A 233 -18.12 -26.28 8.40
N TRP A 234 -17.52 -26.78 7.33
CA TRP A 234 -17.41 -26.09 6.06
C TRP A 234 -18.57 -26.43 5.14
N THR A 235 -19.11 -25.42 4.45
CA THR A 235 -20.07 -25.54 3.35
C THR A 235 -19.53 -24.75 2.17
N SER A 236 -19.49 -25.35 0.99
CA SER A 236 -19.04 -24.71 -0.26
C SER A 236 -20.21 -24.43 -1.19
N PHE A 237 -20.15 -23.30 -1.88
CA PHE A 237 -21.07 -22.92 -2.95
C PHE A 237 -20.23 -22.72 -4.20
N GLY A 238 -20.43 -23.57 -5.20
CA GLY A 238 -19.83 -23.50 -6.52
C GLY A 238 -20.89 -23.42 -7.61
N THR A 239 -20.49 -23.77 -8.83
CA THR A 239 -21.37 -23.83 -10.00
C THR A 239 -22.53 -24.80 -9.80
N ASP A 240 -22.30 -25.91 -9.11
CA ASP A 240 -23.32 -26.92 -8.79
C ASP A 240 -24.40 -26.38 -7.83
N GLN A 241 -24.09 -25.34 -7.07
CA GLN A 241 -25.02 -24.63 -6.19
C GLN A 241 -25.63 -23.39 -6.86
N GLY A 242 -25.28 -23.12 -8.13
CA GLY A 242 -25.84 -22.03 -8.93
C GLY A 242 -24.96 -20.78 -9.01
N LEU A 243 -23.71 -20.79 -8.54
CA LEU A 243 -22.80 -19.68 -8.82
C LEU A 243 -22.49 -19.60 -10.33
N PRO A 244 -22.54 -18.41 -10.94
CA PRO A 244 -22.18 -18.25 -12.35
C PRO A 244 -20.68 -18.33 -12.62
N ASP A 245 -19.85 -18.15 -11.59
CA ASP A 245 -18.39 -18.21 -11.64
C ASP A 245 -17.85 -18.64 -10.26
N LEU A 246 -16.64 -19.22 -10.22
CA LEU A 246 -15.97 -19.64 -8.99
C LEU A 246 -15.07 -18.56 -8.39
N HIS A 247 -14.73 -17.52 -9.16
CA HIS A 247 -13.95 -16.40 -8.65
C HIS A 247 -14.86 -15.46 -7.85
N VAL A 248 -14.59 -15.30 -6.55
CA VAL A 248 -15.33 -14.40 -5.67
C VAL A 248 -14.49 -13.15 -5.40
N GLU A 249 -15.02 -11.98 -5.75
CA GLU A 249 -14.32 -10.69 -5.57
C GLU A 249 -14.69 -9.99 -4.25
N SER A 250 -15.96 -10.07 -3.85
CA SER A 250 -16.46 -9.29 -2.71
C SER A 250 -17.66 -9.93 -2.04
N ILE A 251 -17.81 -9.68 -0.73
CA ILE A 251 -18.90 -10.20 0.09
C ILE A 251 -19.44 -9.05 0.95
N ALA A 252 -20.77 -8.94 1.04
CA ALA A 252 -21.46 -8.07 1.98
C ALA A 252 -22.72 -8.75 2.54
N PHE A 253 -23.14 -8.32 3.73
CA PHE A 253 -24.30 -8.89 4.41
C PHE A 253 -25.42 -7.86 4.56
N ARG A 254 -26.66 -8.32 4.46
CA ARG A 254 -27.83 -7.54 4.92
C ARG A 254 -28.86 -8.49 5.51
N ALA A 255 -29.17 -8.32 6.79
CA ALA A 255 -30.00 -9.28 7.52
C ALA A 255 -29.47 -10.71 7.28
N ASN A 256 -30.34 -11.62 6.84
CA ASN A 256 -29.97 -13.02 6.55
C ASN A 256 -29.35 -13.22 5.16
N ASP A 257 -29.48 -12.25 4.26
CA ASP A 257 -28.98 -12.35 2.88
C ASP A 257 -27.47 -12.08 2.79
N VAL A 258 -26.80 -12.82 1.90
CA VAL A 258 -25.38 -12.62 1.54
C VAL A 258 -25.29 -12.18 0.09
N PHE A 259 -24.71 -11.01 -0.14
CA PHE A 259 -24.45 -10.47 -1.48
C PHE A 259 -23.00 -10.73 -1.85
N VAL A 260 -22.79 -11.28 -3.04
CA VAL A 260 -21.46 -11.73 -3.46
C VAL A 260 -21.18 -11.30 -4.90
N GLY A 261 -20.08 -10.57 -5.08
CA GLY A 261 -19.55 -10.29 -6.40
C GLY A 261 -18.75 -11.47 -6.92
N VAL A 262 -19.10 -11.97 -8.10
CA VAL A 262 -18.50 -13.18 -8.70
C VAL A 262 -18.08 -12.93 -10.15
N GLY A 263 -16.96 -13.53 -10.57
CA GLY A 263 -16.40 -13.42 -11.91
C GLY A 263 -15.16 -12.54 -11.98
N SER A 264 -14.99 -11.79 -13.06
CA SER A 264 -13.83 -10.95 -13.31
C SER A 264 -14.22 -9.53 -13.75
N MET A 265 -13.21 -8.73 -14.11
CA MET A 265 -13.41 -7.42 -14.73
C MET A 265 -14.13 -7.46 -16.09
N ALA A 266 -14.22 -8.63 -16.74
CA ALA A 266 -14.80 -8.79 -18.07
C ALA A 266 -16.12 -9.58 -18.11
N ALA A 267 -16.45 -10.33 -17.06
CA ALA A 267 -17.65 -11.16 -16.99
C ALA A 267 -18.05 -11.45 -15.54
N GLY A 268 -19.28 -11.90 -15.31
CA GLY A 268 -19.78 -12.31 -13.99
C GLY A 268 -20.98 -11.48 -13.56
N GLY A 269 -20.97 -11.01 -12.32
CA GLY A 269 -22.02 -10.14 -11.80
C GLY A 269 -22.17 -10.23 -10.29
N LEU A 270 -23.38 -9.92 -9.83
CA LEU A 270 -23.75 -9.97 -8.42
C LEU A 270 -24.76 -11.10 -8.20
N ILE A 271 -24.54 -11.88 -7.15
CA ILE A 271 -25.50 -12.89 -6.69
C ILE A 271 -25.94 -12.58 -5.26
N ARG A 272 -27.06 -13.18 -4.87
CA ARG A 272 -27.60 -13.17 -3.52
C ARG A 272 -27.83 -14.60 -3.06
N LEU A 273 -27.26 -14.98 -1.92
CA LEU A 273 -27.69 -16.17 -1.18
C LEU A 273 -28.76 -15.77 -0.18
N ASP A 274 -29.89 -16.48 -0.19
CA ASP A 274 -30.91 -16.36 0.85
C ASP A 274 -30.53 -17.14 2.11
N GLU A 275 -31.39 -17.07 3.13
CA GLU A 275 -31.21 -17.74 4.41
C GLU A 275 -31.06 -19.28 4.29
N GLN A 276 -31.63 -19.88 3.25
CA GLN A 276 -31.51 -21.32 2.99
C GLN A 276 -30.23 -21.67 2.21
N GLY A 277 -29.41 -20.68 1.85
CA GLY A 277 -28.20 -20.86 1.05
C GLY A 277 -28.49 -21.04 -0.44
N LYS A 278 -29.70 -20.73 -0.91
CA LYS A 278 -30.01 -20.82 -2.34
C LYS A 278 -29.45 -19.60 -3.06
N VAL A 279 -28.73 -19.86 -4.15
CA VAL A 279 -28.14 -18.81 -4.99
C VAL A 279 -29.20 -18.23 -5.94
N HIS A 280 -29.31 -16.90 -5.95
CA HIS A 280 -30.13 -16.13 -6.89
C HIS A 280 -29.23 -15.16 -7.65
N LEU A 281 -29.33 -15.16 -8.99
CA LEU A 281 -28.69 -14.13 -9.81
C LEU A 281 -29.38 -12.80 -9.55
N PHE A 282 -28.59 -11.75 -9.24
CA PHE A 282 -29.13 -10.44 -8.90
C PHE A 282 -29.04 -9.51 -10.12
N ASN A 283 -29.94 -9.75 -11.07
CA ASN A 283 -29.96 -9.13 -12.40
C ASN A 283 -31.02 -8.03 -12.54
N GLY A 284 -31.09 -7.43 -13.73
CA GLY A 284 -32.04 -6.38 -14.08
C GLY A 284 -31.40 -5.31 -14.98
N PRO A 285 -32.20 -4.39 -15.55
CA PRO A 285 -31.67 -3.23 -16.26
C PRO A 285 -30.71 -2.45 -15.34
N ASN A 286 -29.50 -2.13 -15.79
CA ASN A 286 -28.44 -1.48 -14.99
C ASN A 286 -27.84 -2.31 -13.85
N ALA A 287 -28.16 -3.60 -13.71
CA ALA A 287 -27.43 -4.48 -12.81
C ALA A 287 -25.98 -4.69 -13.31
N PRO A 288 -25.01 -4.97 -12.43
CA PRO A 288 -23.64 -5.29 -12.84
C PRO A 288 -23.60 -6.61 -13.64
N ILE A 289 -22.95 -6.58 -14.80
CA ILE A 289 -22.71 -7.76 -15.66
C ILE A 289 -21.26 -8.28 -15.57
N VAL A 290 -20.48 -7.68 -14.69
CA VAL A 290 -19.10 -8.04 -14.36
C VAL A 290 -18.97 -8.05 -12.84
N ALA A 291 -17.94 -8.72 -12.32
CA ALA A 291 -17.78 -8.87 -10.88
C ALA A 291 -17.61 -7.51 -10.17
N PRO A 292 -18.50 -7.20 -9.21
CA PRO A 292 -18.28 -6.08 -8.32
C PRO A 292 -17.12 -6.34 -7.38
N THR A 293 -16.24 -5.35 -7.27
CA THR A 293 -15.06 -5.38 -6.40
C THR A 293 -15.34 -4.85 -5.00
N HIS A 294 -16.37 -4.00 -4.83
CA HIS A 294 -16.77 -3.48 -3.53
C HIS A 294 -18.30 -3.49 -3.43
N LEU A 295 -18.78 -3.93 -2.27
CA LEU A 295 -20.19 -3.97 -1.92
C LEU A 295 -20.38 -3.22 -0.60
N VAL A 296 -21.24 -2.22 -0.58
CA VAL A 296 -21.58 -1.48 0.64
C VAL A 296 -23.09 -1.46 0.80
N VAL A 297 -23.56 -2.11 1.85
CA VAL A 297 -24.97 -2.11 2.25
C VAL A 297 -25.23 -0.88 3.12
N THR A 298 -26.27 -0.13 2.78
CA THR A 298 -26.82 0.97 3.58
C THR A 298 -28.29 0.70 3.90
N ASP A 299 -28.91 1.54 4.74
CA ASP A 299 -30.34 1.42 5.05
C ASP A 299 -31.25 1.66 3.84
N LYS A 300 -30.78 2.42 2.85
CA LYS A 300 -31.57 2.84 1.66
C LYS A 300 -31.26 2.03 0.41
N GLU A 301 -30.00 1.65 0.24
CA GLU A 301 -29.53 0.98 -0.98
C GLU A 301 -28.33 0.06 -0.75
N LEU A 302 -28.11 -0.86 -1.69
CA LEU A 302 -26.83 -1.56 -1.89
C LEU A 302 -26.04 -0.82 -2.96
N LEU A 303 -24.86 -0.35 -2.59
CA LEU A 303 -23.88 0.22 -3.52
C LEU A 303 -22.96 -0.88 -4.02
N VAL A 304 -22.82 -0.97 -5.33
CA VAL A 304 -22.16 -2.07 -6.03
C VAL A 304 -21.17 -1.51 -7.03
N ARG A 305 -19.88 -1.64 -6.72
CA ARG A 305 -18.82 -1.00 -7.49
C ARG A 305 -18.13 -1.98 -8.42
N THR A 306 -18.25 -1.72 -9.72
CA THR A 306 -17.36 -2.28 -10.76
C THR A 306 -16.25 -1.27 -11.04
N LEU A 307 -15.23 -1.61 -11.85
CA LEU A 307 -14.17 -0.65 -12.18
C LEU A 307 -14.67 0.57 -12.96
N GLN A 308 -15.70 0.40 -13.78
CA GLN A 308 -16.20 1.47 -14.66
C GLN A 308 -17.20 2.37 -13.94
N THR A 309 -18.10 1.80 -13.13
CA THR A 309 -19.19 2.55 -12.52
C THR A 309 -19.63 1.98 -11.18
N ILE A 310 -20.53 2.70 -10.51
CA ILE A 310 -21.18 2.29 -9.27
C ILE A 310 -22.67 2.09 -9.59
N HIS A 311 -23.12 0.85 -9.47
CA HIS A 311 -24.51 0.47 -9.57
C HIS A 311 -25.15 0.60 -8.20
N LYS A 312 -26.40 1.04 -8.13
CA LYS A 312 -27.14 1.20 -6.89
C LYS A 312 -28.45 0.45 -6.97
N TRP A 313 -28.66 -0.44 -6.01
CA TRP A 313 -29.94 -1.13 -5.84
C TRP A 313 -30.73 -0.50 -4.70
N SER A 314 -31.88 0.07 -5.01
CA SER A 314 -32.79 0.64 -4.02
C SER A 314 -33.60 -0.45 -3.30
N TRP A 315 -33.60 -0.43 -1.98
CA TRP A 315 -34.38 -1.40 -1.19
C TRP A 315 -35.88 -1.13 -1.25
N GLU A 316 -36.27 0.13 -1.40
CA GLU A 316 -37.67 0.56 -1.44
C GLU A 316 -38.30 0.25 -2.80
N SER A 317 -37.69 0.77 -3.88
CA SER A 317 -38.24 0.64 -5.23
C SER A 317 -37.90 -0.68 -5.90
N LYS A 318 -36.93 -1.44 -5.37
CA LYS A 318 -36.41 -2.67 -5.98
C LYS A 318 -35.96 -2.47 -7.43
N THR A 319 -35.25 -1.37 -7.66
CA THR A 319 -34.73 -1.01 -8.98
C THR A 319 -33.25 -0.67 -8.92
N TRP A 320 -32.57 -0.94 -10.03
CA TRP A 320 -31.19 -0.55 -10.27
C TRP A 320 -31.11 0.83 -10.90
N THR A 321 -30.17 1.62 -10.41
CA THR A 321 -29.76 2.89 -11.01
C THR A 321 -28.24 2.92 -11.12
N LEU A 322 -27.73 3.74 -12.03
CA LEU A 322 -26.29 4.02 -12.10
C LEU A 322 -26.01 5.31 -11.33
N HIS A 323 -24.90 5.34 -10.61
CA HIS A 323 -24.37 6.60 -10.13
C HIS A 323 -23.99 7.49 -11.33
N PRO A 324 -24.37 8.77 -11.35
CA PRO A 324 -23.99 9.68 -12.43
C PRO A 324 -22.48 9.68 -12.63
N ASP A 325 -22.02 9.76 -13.87
CA ASP A 325 -20.60 9.91 -14.15
C ASP A 325 -20.06 11.16 -13.44
N GLU A 326 -18.97 11.02 -12.69
CA GLU A 326 -18.35 12.16 -12.03
C GLU A 326 -17.68 13.04 -13.11
N PRO A 327 -18.05 14.32 -13.24
CA PRO A 327 -17.62 15.17 -14.36
C PRO A 327 -16.12 15.51 -14.37
N ASN A 328 -15.33 15.06 -13.36
CA ASN A 328 -13.92 15.41 -13.18
C ASN A 328 -13.01 14.19 -12.90
N ARG A 329 -13.26 13.06 -13.59
CA ARG A 329 -12.37 11.90 -13.49
C ARG A 329 -11.05 12.13 -14.23
N LEU A 330 -9.95 12.27 -13.49
CA LEU A 330 -8.58 12.24 -14.06
C LEU A 330 -8.24 10.86 -14.67
N VAL A 331 -8.89 9.79 -14.18
CA VAL A 331 -8.75 8.39 -14.62
C VAL A 331 -10.15 7.76 -14.70
N ALA A 332 -10.44 7.00 -15.77
CA ALA A 332 -11.75 6.37 -16.04
C ALA A 332 -12.07 5.17 -15.12
N ILE A 333 -11.78 5.29 -13.83
CA ILE A 333 -12.01 4.26 -12.81
C ILE A 333 -12.95 4.86 -11.75
N SER A 334 -14.00 4.11 -11.38
CA SER A 334 -14.96 4.53 -10.35
C SER A 334 -14.33 4.52 -8.94
N SER A 335 -14.84 5.38 -8.07
CA SER A 335 -14.42 5.48 -6.67
C SER A 335 -14.59 4.13 -5.95
N ARG A 336 -13.60 3.73 -5.15
CA ARG A 336 -13.74 2.61 -4.21
C ARG A 336 -14.65 3.02 -3.06
N LEU A 337 -15.37 2.06 -2.49
CA LEU A 337 -16.38 2.31 -1.46
C LEU A 337 -16.11 1.45 -0.22
N PHE A 338 -16.22 2.06 0.95
CA PHE A 338 -16.03 1.37 2.22
C PHE A 338 -17.18 1.71 3.17
N ALA A 339 -17.70 0.70 3.87
CA ALA A 339 -18.67 0.92 4.93
C ALA A 339 -18.00 1.69 6.08
N GLY A 340 -18.71 2.65 6.65
CA GLY A 340 -18.30 3.39 7.84
C GLY A 340 -19.44 3.46 8.85
N ALA A 341 -19.11 3.76 10.10
CA ALA A 341 -20.09 3.83 11.19
C ALA A 341 -21.21 4.85 10.92
N ASN A 342 -20.85 5.99 10.32
CA ASN A 342 -21.77 7.10 10.03
C ASN A 342 -21.92 7.35 8.52
N GLY A 343 -22.08 6.28 7.74
CA GLY A 343 -22.27 6.35 6.29
C GLY A 343 -21.10 5.77 5.51
N VAL A 344 -21.00 6.12 4.23
CA VAL A 344 -20.08 5.48 3.29
C VAL A 344 -18.84 6.35 3.07
N TRP A 345 -17.67 5.72 3.09
CA TRP A 345 -16.41 6.30 2.68
C TRP A 345 -16.15 6.01 1.20
N ALA A 346 -15.54 6.96 0.51
CA ALA A 346 -15.13 6.82 -0.87
C ALA A 346 -13.65 7.18 -1.03
N SER A 347 -13.02 6.56 -2.02
CA SER A 347 -11.63 6.81 -2.37
C SER A 347 -11.46 6.82 -3.89
N ASN A 348 -10.82 7.85 -4.41
CA ASN A 348 -10.41 7.93 -5.81
C ASN A 348 -9.02 8.59 -5.91
N TYR A 349 -8.41 8.53 -7.10
CA TYR A 349 -7.12 9.17 -7.33
C TYR A 349 -7.23 10.69 -7.19
N GLY A 350 -6.42 11.28 -6.31
CA GLY A 350 -6.46 12.70 -6.00
C GLY A 350 -7.53 13.10 -4.99
N ARG A 351 -8.37 12.16 -4.54
CA ARG A 351 -9.21 12.29 -3.33
C ARG A 351 -9.24 10.95 -2.59
N GLU A 352 -8.10 10.60 -2.02
CA GLU A 352 -7.86 9.28 -1.46
C GLU A 352 -8.79 8.96 -0.28
N LEU A 353 -9.36 9.98 0.37
CA LEU A 353 -10.42 9.82 1.35
C LEU A 353 -11.46 10.94 1.21
N THR A 354 -12.72 10.56 1.01
CA THR A 354 -13.89 11.44 1.06
C THR A 354 -15.10 10.71 1.65
N ARG A 355 -16.10 11.47 2.08
CA ARG A 355 -17.43 10.93 2.35
C ARG A 355 -18.16 10.74 1.02
N TRP A 356 -18.85 9.61 0.87
CA TRP A 356 -19.66 9.33 -0.31
C TRP A 356 -20.74 10.40 -0.50
N ASN A 357 -20.84 10.94 -1.72
CA ASN A 357 -21.74 12.06 -2.07
C ASN A 357 -21.57 13.34 -1.23
N ALA A 358 -20.42 13.52 -0.58
CA ALA A 358 -20.15 14.78 0.11
C ALA A 358 -19.89 15.91 -0.89
N ASP A 359 -20.38 17.10 -0.55
CA ASP A 359 -20.04 18.32 -1.28
C ASP A 359 -18.57 18.72 -1.06
N GLU A 360 -18.14 19.73 -1.81
CA GLU A 360 -16.77 20.22 -1.73
C GLU A 360 -16.41 20.81 -0.37
N GLN A 361 -17.37 21.41 0.34
CA GLN A 361 -17.15 22.02 1.65
C GLN A 361 -16.91 20.95 2.73
N ALA A 362 -17.76 19.92 2.77
CA ALA A 362 -17.62 18.77 3.65
C ALA A 362 -16.34 17.96 3.35
N SER A 363 -15.86 18.02 2.11
CA SER A 363 -14.63 17.33 1.70
C SER A 363 -13.34 18.06 2.08
N GLN A 364 -13.39 19.37 2.41
CA GLN A 364 -12.19 20.18 2.67
C GLN A 364 -11.31 19.61 3.79
N ILE A 365 -11.93 19.02 4.82
CA ILE A 365 -11.21 18.47 5.97
C ILE A 365 -10.27 17.32 5.59
N PHE A 366 -10.53 16.63 4.47
CA PHE A 366 -9.72 15.51 3.99
C PHE A 366 -8.61 15.92 3.01
N LYS A 367 -8.56 17.19 2.59
CA LYS A 367 -7.54 17.70 1.66
C LYS A 367 -6.10 17.34 2.04
N PRO A 368 -5.68 17.35 3.30
CA PRO A 368 -4.31 16.95 3.68
C PRO A 368 -3.97 15.51 3.30
N ALA A 369 -4.97 14.62 3.20
CA ALA A 369 -4.78 13.23 2.77
C ALA A 369 -4.75 13.08 1.24
N TRP A 370 -5.03 14.12 0.48
CA TRP A 370 -5.15 14.01 -0.97
C TRP A 370 -3.79 14.13 -1.66
N TYR A 371 -3.50 13.18 -2.54
CA TYR A 371 -2.28 13.16 -3.34
C TYR A 371 -2.53 13.84 -4.68
N PHE A 372 -2.09 15.09 -4.81
CA PHE A 372 -2.14 15.80 -6.09
C PHE A 372 -0.75 16.11 -6.60
N VAL A 373 -0.36 15.47 -7.70
CA VAL A 373 0.77 15.90 -8.51
C VAL A 373 0.23 16.42 -9.83
N PRO A 374 0.37 17.73 -10.14
CA PRO A 374 -0.24 18.38 -11.31
C PRO A 374 0.03 17.73 -12.68
N THR A 375 0.99 16.79 -12.75
CA THR A 375 1.46 16.14 -13.97
C THR A 375 1.42 14.62 -13.95
N VAL A 376 1.16 13.99 -12.79
CA VAL A 376 1.17 12.52 -12.66
C VAL A 376 -0.24 12.06 -12.38
N LYS A 377 -0.79 11.22 -13.27
CA LYS A 377 -2.06 10.50 -13.07
C LYS A 377 -1.89 9.36 -12.06
N ALA A 378 -1.31 9.65 -10.91
CA ALA A 378 -1.05 8.70 -9.84
C ALA A 378 -1.50 9.29 -8.51
N GLY A 379 -2.02 8.43 -7.67
CA GLY A 379 -2.25 8.63 -6.25
C GLY A 379 -2.01 7.29 -5.57
N TYR A 380 -2.06 7.27 -4.25
CA TYR A 380 -1.97 6.00 -3.55
C TYR A 380 -3.36 5.36 -3.46
N LEU A 381 -3.38 4.05 -3.59
CA LEU A 381 -4.58 3.25 -3.59
C LEU A 381 -5.01 2.99 -2.15
N VAL A 382 -6.26 3.28 -1.80
CA VAL A 382 -6.83 2.87 -0.50
C VAL A 382 -7.49 1.49 -0.65
N ASN A 383 -7.11 0.55 0.22
CA ASN A 383 -7.60 -0.82 0.27
C ASN A 383 -8.53 -1.06 1.46
N PHE A 384 -8.41 -0.28 2.54
CA PHE A 384 -9.32 -0.35 3.68
C PHE A 384 -9.52 1.03 4.33
N VAL A 385 -10.65 1.19 5.02
CA VAL A 385 -10.97 2.34 5.86
C VAL A 385 -11.60 1.82 7.15
N ALA A 386 -11.10 2.27 8.30
CA ALA A 386 -11.51 1.84 9.62
C ALA A 386 -11.66 3.07 10.54
N GLN A 387 -12.89 3.38 10.93
CA GLN A 387 -13.19 4.48 11.84
C GLN A 387 -13.05 4.00 13.30
N HIS A 388 -12.42 4.82 14.15
CA HIS A 388 -12.30 4.57 15.59
C HIS A 388 -12.41 5.91 16.34
N GLY A 389 -13.49 6.07 17.10
CA GLY A 389 -13.81 7.35 17.75
C GLY A 389 -13.91 8.51 16.75
N ASP A 390 -13.17 9.58 17.04
CA ASP A 390 -13.06 10.79 16.20
C ASP A 390 -11.97 10.67 15.11
N GLU A 391 -11.44 9.48 14.87
CA GLU A 391 -10.40 9.25 13.88
C GLU A 391 -10.82 8.28 12.78
N VAL A 392 -10.21 8.46 11.62
CA VAL A 392 -10.30 7.52 10.51
C VAL A 392 -8.90 7.06 10.16
N TRP A 393 -8.72 5.75 10.24
CA TRP A 393 -7.51 5.06 9.87
C TRP A 393 -7.76 4.39 8.52
N PHE A 394 -6.84 4.55 7.59
CA PHE A 394 -6.99 4.01 6.26
C PHE A 394 -5.63 3.73 5.65
N GLY A 395 -5.60 2.85 4.67
CA GLY A 395 -4.33 2.48 4.08
C GLY A 395 -4.47 1.62 2.85
N GLY A 396 -3.33 1.39 2.22
CA GLY A 396 -3.24 0.66 0.98
C GLY A 396 -1.83 0.71 0.42
N THR A 397 -1.64 1.25 -0.79
CA THR A 397 -0.28 1.52 -1.27
C THR A 397 0.34 2.70 -0.52
N ALA A 398 1.66 2.72 -0.45
CA ALA A 398 2.41 3.86 0.04
C ALA A 398 2.15 5.12 -0.79
N TRP A 399 2.15 6.28 -0.12
CA TRP A 399 2.06 7.63 -0.69
C TRP A 399 3.28 7.88 -1.57
N SER A 400 4.43 7.45 -1.06
CA SER A 400 5.68 7.37 -1.77
C SER A 400 6.54 6.30 -1.09
N ASP A 401 7.25 5.53 -1.90
CA ASP A 401 8.14 4.46 -1.47
C ASP A 401 9.07 4.92 -0.35
N PHE A 402 9.29 4.04 0.63
CA PHE A 402 10.13 4.24 1.82
C PHE A 402 9.70 5.35 2.81
N ILE A 403 9.30 6.53 2.32
CA ILE A 403 8.90 7.68 3.17
C ILE A 403 7.46 7.60 3.69
N SER A 404 6.78 6.49 3.43
CA SER A 404 5.48 6.16 3.99
C SER A 404 5.27 4.65 4.01
N SER A 405 4.57 4.18 5.04
CA SER A 405 4.31 2.76 5.25
C SER A 405 2.91 2.31 4.76
N GLY A 406 2.22 3.17 4.01
CA GLY A 406 0.91 2.90 3.43
C GLY A 406 -0.25 2.99 4.43
N LEU A 407 0.00 3.37 5.68
CA LEU A 407 -1.01 3.67 6.69
C LEU A 407 -1.10 5.18 6.92
N TYR A 408 -2.32 5.67 7.09
CA TYR A 408 -2.61 7.04 7.39
C TYR A 408 -3.73 7.17 8.41
N ARG A 409 -3.74 8.31 9.10
CA ARG A 409 -4.78 8.67 10.07
C ARG A 409 -5.21 10.10 9.85
N ILE A 410 -6.52 10.34 9.92
CA ILE A 410 -7.07 11.69 9.96
C ILE A 410 -8.03 11.87 11.12
N HIS A 411 -7.90 12.98 11.84
CA HIS A 411 -8.84 13.36 12.89
C HIS A 411 -10.04 14.10 12.29
N LEU A 412 -11.25 13.59 12.52
CA LEU A 412 -12.50 13.99 11.87
C LEU A 412 -12.98 15.41 12.20
N LYS A 413 -12.46 16.03 13.26
CA LYS A 413 -12.84 17.41 13.65
C LYS A 413 -11.84 18.45 13.21
N THR A 414 -10.56 18.10 13.19
CA THR A 414 -9.46 19.05 12.94
C THR A 414 -8.86 18.91 11.55
N GLY A 415 -9.06 17.76 10.88
CA GLY A 415 -8.35 17.43 9.65
C GLY A 415 -6.86 17.14 9.86
N ALA A 416 -6.40 17.01 11.11
CA ALA A 416 -5.02 16.66 11.42
C ALA A 416 -4.70 15.32 10.78
N PHE A 417 -3.72 15.31 9.88
CA PHE A 417 -3.33 14.17 9.07
C PHE A 417 -1.96 13.66 9.48
N HIS A 418 -1.87 12.37 9.76
CA HIS A 418 -0.62 11.68 10.08
C HIS A 418 -0.35 10.61 9.01
N LYS A 419 0.86 10.64 8.46
CA LYS A 419 1.40 9.63 7.55
C LYS A 419 2.45 8.81 8.29
N PHE A 420 2.19 7.52 8.49
CA PHE A 420 3.11 6.65 9.20
C PHE A 420 4.26 6.19 8.29
N THR A 421 5.40 5.93 8.90
CA THR A 421 6.69 5.66 8.27
C THR A 421 7.43 4.52 9.00
N PRO A 422 8.57 4.02 8.48
CA PRO A 422 9.40 3.10 9.23
C PRO A 422 9.87 3.64 10.59
N ALA A 423 9.99 4.97 10.73
CA ALA A 423 10.37 5.60 12.00
C ALA A 423 9.28 5.46 13.08
N ASP A 424 8.04 5.12 12.70
CA ASP A 424 6.93 4.82 13.62
C ASP A 424 6.89 3.32 14.01
N GLY A 425 7.84 2.52 13.54
CA GLY A 425 7.98 1.09 13.87
C GLY A 425 7.55 0.12 12.77
N PHE A 426 7.14 0.62 11.60
CA PHE A 426 6.92 -0.22 10.43
C PHE A 426 8.24 -0.76 9.87
N GLU A 427 8.17 -1.91 9.18
CA GLU A 427 9.35 -2.54 8.58
C GLU A 427 10.13 -1.58 7.68
N THR A 428 11.45 -1.55 7.78
CA THR A 428 12.25 -0.78 6.81
C THR A 428 12.32 -1.55 5.49
N THR A 429 11.45 -1.20 4.54
CA THR A 429 11.42 -1.80 3.19
C THR A 429 11.22 -0.74 2.12
N ARG A 430 11.53 -1.09 0.87
CA ARG A 430 11.39 -0.19 -0.27
C ARG A 430 9.91 0.11 -0.55
N GLU A 431 9.11 -0.94 -0.63
CA GLU A 431 7.70 -0.85 -1.00
C GLU A 431 6.81 -1.38 0.13
N HIS A 432 5.96 -0.49 0.64
CA HIS A 432 4.91 -0.84 1.58
C HIS A 432 3.57 -1.00 0.88
N GLY A 433 2.85 -2.05 1.26
CA GLY A 433 1.47 -2.25 0.88
C GLY A 433 0.68 -2.82 2.04
N ILE A 434 -0.53 -2.33 2.23
CA ILE A 434 -1.51 -2.85 3.18
C ILE A 434 -2.71 -3.32 2.39
N SER A 435 -3.07 -4.59 2.48
CA SER A 435 -4.20 -5.13 1.72
C SER A 435 -5.52 -5.03 2.47
N ASP A 436 -5.48 -5.06 3.80
CA ASP A 436 -6.67 -5.01 4.66
C ASP A 436 -6.30 -4.54 6.07
N GLY A 437 -7.30 -4.05 6.81
CA GLY A 437 -7.12 -3.56 8.17
C GLY A 437 -8.43 -3.48 8.94
N LEU A 438 -8.40 -3.84 10.23
CA LEU A 438 -9.56 -3.79 11.12
C LEU A 438 -9.18 -3.52 12.58
N TRP A 439 -10.12 -2.98 13.34
CA TRP A 439 -9.98 -2.84 14.79
C TRP A 439 -10.43 -4.11 15.51
N LEU A 440 -9.66 -4.52 16.51
CA LEU A 440 -10.02 -5.54 17.48
C LEU A 440 -9.71 -5.00 18.88
N GLY A 441 -10.76 -4.58 19.58
CA GLY A 441 -10.64 -3.76 20.79
C GLY A 441 -10.05 -2.39 20.48
N ASP A 442 -8.99 -2.04 21.19
CA ASP A 442 -8.18 -0.81 21.10
C ASP A 442 -6.94 -0.96 20.22
N ARG A 443 -6.85 -2.05 19.45
CA ARG A 443 -5.71 -2.37 18.58
C ARG A 443 -6.14 -2.45 17.12
N LEU A 444 -5.37 -1.80 16.25
CA LEU A 444 -5.55 -1.86 14.80
C LEU A 444 -4.68 -2.98 14.22
N TRP A 445 -5.30 -3.94 13.55
CA TRP A 445 -4.63 -5.08 12.91
C TRP A 445 -4.53 -4.86 11.42
N LEU A 446 -3.35 -5.08 10.84
CA LEU A 446 -3.04 -4.76 9.45
C LEU A 446 -2.41 -5.95 8.72
N ALA A 447 -2.96 -6.24 7.55
CA ALA A 447 -2.39 -7.19 6.60
C ALA A 447 -1.39 -6.47 5.70
N THR A 448 -0.10 -6.52 6.02
CA THR A 448 0.94 -5.80 5.26
C THR A 448 1.75 -6.71 4.34
N SER A 449 2.41 -6.12 3.33
CA SER A 449 3.40 -6.79 2.48
C SER A 449 4.54 -7.42 3.27
N SER A 450 4.83 -6.88 4.46
CA SER A 450 5.87 -7.36 5.38
C SER A 450 5.36 -8.34 6.44
N GLY A 451 4.06 -8.68 6.42
CA GLY A 451 3.40 -9.58 7.35
C GLY A 451 2.28 -8.93 8.15
N LEU A 452 1.52 -9.75 8.89
CA LEU A 452 0.52 -9.29 9.85
C LEU A 452 1.20 -8.47 10.95
N CYS A 453 0.69 -7.26 11.20
CA CYS A 453 1.12 -6.47 12.35
C CYS A 453 -0.07 -5.91 13.14
N VAL A 454 0.20 -5.56 14.39
CA VAL A 454 -0.69 -4.83 15.25
C VAL A 454 -0.11 -3.44 15.52
N VAL A 455 -0.96 -2.43 15.41
CA VAL A 455 -0.68 -1.03 15.70
C VAL A 455 -1.46 -0.67 16.96
N THR A 456 -0.74 -0.25 17.98
CA THR A 456 -1.31 0.17 19.27
C THR A 456 -1.10 1.68 19.40
N PRO A 457 -2.16 2.50 19.42
CA PRO A 457 -2.05 3.92 19.75
C PRO A 457 -1.35 4.11 21.10
N ARG A 458 -0.55 5.17 21.21
CA ARG A 458 0.07 5.61 22.46
C ARG A 458 -0.77 6.73 23.07
N ASP A 459 -0.77 6.77 24.40
CA ASP A 459 -1.39 7.83 25.20
C ASP A 459 -0.54 9.11 25.23
#